data_AF-A0A1I8JKT3-F1
#
_entry.id   AF-A0A1I8JKT3-F1
#
_cell.length_a   1.000
_cell.length_b   1.000
_cell.length_c   1.000
_cell.angle_alpha   90.00
_cell.angle_beta   90.00
_cell.angle_gamma   90.00
#
_symmetry.space_group_name_H-M   'P 1'
#
loop_
_entity.id
_entity.type
_entity.pdbx_description
1 polymer ?
#
loop_
_entity_poly.entity_id
_entity_poly.type
_entity_poly.pdbx_seq_one_letter_code
_entity_poly.pdbx_strand_id
1 'polypeptide(L)'
;SSSAASSGSNEICAEVPLRLLLVAPRNPRYYVSLPSLLPAYNLAWNRVRSRYPGHPVLAHAHTSVIYEDAKWYDFADDHRAVSEATDTVDPYYLSYRMSQYFYNVSAGRQCIHAIFGPTIDYSVTQLMPFAFHTGRIPMLTVGALDEAFADKSETTLVRLTPLQTRDIVDIIGVFMRSNGWRRVTVIYQRPQRLPASDIPASLSVGKSIAAWCTGRQLKLDGVECVFELAGCDYKVAPVVGLLLLREVDVMLGPFCSFSLAAVARYNGYHLYQKPIISSGGAASALDSKTEYFNLVRVGAISQNLENMLLSIFRYYKWPPRPVQSLLLVHVPDEVNTQPDYNTQELMAAQGRLMCNAIEKRFSHQNNYIVRKLPYAPNNTHFHREVFRVMRDEVRIVVLCADPDTVRDIMIKAYEHGFINGEYVFFNIDLFSSEQLTARPWHRSSDTDSNNQAAAIAYRTLLTVTLRRAAGDRYAEFSRRVRERAKADYGLADYPDGQVNSFVGAIHDAVLLYALAVNDTLAEFGPAGLSNGTLVTERMRNRTFAGITGLVSMNDNADRDADYSLLDMDPATLNFTVVANYHGGEKRYVPVKDKRIDWYNRNNRPPPDVPECGFRNS
;
A
#
# COMPACT_ATOMS: atom_id res chain seq x y z
N SER A 1 4.73 -59.69 12.02
CA SER A 1 4.27 -58.68 12.99
C SER A 1 4.82 -57.32 12.59
N SER A 2 3.98 -56.52 11.94
CA SER A 2 4.15 -55.09 11.59
C SER A 2 2.84 -54.71 10.89
N SER A 3 2.10 -53.66 11.19
CA SER A 3 2.45 -52.34 11.69
C SER A 3 1.19 -51.70 12.28
N ALA A 4 1.35 -50.94 13.36
CA ALA A 4 0.36 -49.95 13.78
C ALA A 4 0.70 -48.64 13.07
N ALA A 5 -0.28 -48.04 12.41
CA ALA A 5 -0.26 -46.63 12.03
C ALA A 5 -1.64 -46.03 12.34
N SER A 6 -1.62 -45.06 13.22
CA SER A 6 -2.72 -44.24 13.73
C SER A 6 -3.43 -43.43 12.64
N SER A 7 -4.75 -43.50 12.57
CA SER A 7 -5.59 -42.56 11.80
C SER A 7 -6.54 -41.80 12.73
N GLY A 8 -6.01 -40.83 13.47
CA GLY A 8 -6.81 -39.85 14.18
C GLY A 8 -6.98 -38.58 13.34
N SER A 9 -8.20 -38.33 12.84
CA SER A 9 -8.78 -36.99 12.59
C SER A 9 -10.10 -36.97 11.78
N ASN A 10 -10.68 -38.11 11.37
CA ASN A 10 -11.92 -38.13 10.55
C ASN A 10 -13.19 -38.62 11.29
N GLU A 11 -13.13 -38.94 12.58
CA GLU A 11 -14.28 -39.53 13.29
C GLU A 11 -15.41 -38.53 13.62
N ILE A 12 -15.22 -37.21 13.48
CA ILE A 12 -16.22 -36.21 13.92
C ILE A 12 -17.39 -36.03 12.93
N CYS A 13 -17.26 -36.41 11.65
CA CYS A 13 -18.33 -36.22 10.64
C CYS A 13 -19.01 -37.53 10.18
N ALA A 14 -18.65 -38.70 10.73
CA ALA A 14 -19.14 -40.00 10.25
C ALA A 14 -20.63 -40.27 10.55
N GLU A 15 -21.24 -39.56 11.51
CA GLU A 15 -22.64 -39.73 11.91
C GLU A 15 -23.60 -38.65 11.37
N VAL A 16 -23.16 -37.74 10.50
CA VAL A 16 -23.94 -36.56 10.07
C VAL A 16 -24.45 -36.73 8.62
N PRO A 17 -25.72 -36.37 8.31
CA PRO A 17 -26.23 -36.38 6.94
C PRO A 17 -25.40 -35.50 5.98
N LEU A 18 -25.35 -35.87 4.69
CA LEU A 18 -24.60 -35.16 3.66
C LEU A 18 -24.99 -33.67 3.59
N ARG A 19 -24.08 -32.79 4.02
CA ARG A 19 -24.22 -31.32 3.99
C ARG A 19 -23.48 -30.70 2.81
N LEU A 20 -24.22 -30.04 1.93
CA LEU A 20 -23.71 -29.38 0.72
C LEU A 20 -23.96 -27.88 0.84
N LEU A 21 -22.90 -27.08 0.68
CA LEU A 21 -22.98 -25.63 0.72
C LEU A 21 -23.17 -25.11 -0.71
N LEU A 22 -24.24 -24.36 -0.96
CA LEU A 22 -24.50 -23.72 -2.24
C LEU A 22 -24.36 -22.21 -2.08
N VAL A 23 -23.45 -21.61 -2.85
CA VAL A 23 -23.17 -20.16 -2.80
C VAL A 23 -23.61 -19.52 -4.11
N ALA A 24 -24.65 -18.68 -4.06
CA ALA A 24 -25.21 -18.00 -5.24
C ALA A 24 -25.36 -16.48 -5.01
N PRO A 25 -25.15 -15.64 -6.04
CA PRO A 25 -25.37 -14.20 -5.94
C PRO A 25 -26.87 -13.84 -5.89
N ARG A 26 -27.21 -12.74 -5.21
CA ARG A 26 -28.60 -12.24 -5.10
C ARG A 26 -29.07 -11.42 -6.33
N ASN A 27 -28.15 -10.92 -7.16
CA ASN A 27 -28.49 -9.96 -8.22
C ASN A 27 -29.19 -10.62 -9.44
N PRO A 28 -30.43 -10.22 -9.77
CA PRO A 28 -31.21 -10.79 -10.87
C PRO A 28 -30.67 -10.51 -12.28
N ARG A 29 -29.67 -9.62 -12.45
CA ARG A 29 -29.12 -9.26 -13.78
C ARG A 29 -28.33 -10.38 -14.48
N TYR A 30 -27.87 -11.40 -13.75
CA TYR A 30 -27.04 -12.48 -14.32
C TYR A 30 -27.78 -13.79 -14.58
N TYR A 31 -29.12 -13.85 -14.47
CA TYR A 31 -29.92 -15.08 -14.61
C TYR A 31 -29.53 -16.25 -13.67
N VAL A 32 -28.62 -16.03 -12.73
CA VAL A 32 -28.17 -17.00 -11.73
C VAL A 32 -28.71 -16.57 -10.37
N SER A 33 -29.93 -17.02 -10.04
CA SER A 33 -30.59 -16.74 -8.76
C SER A 33 -31.07 -18.04 -8.11
N LEU A 34 -31.37 -18.01 -6.81
CA LEU A 34 -31.87 -19.17 -6.07
C LEU A 34 -33.11 -19.80 -6.75
N PRO A 35 -34.15 -19.04 -7.16
CA PRO A 35 -35.28 -19.57 -7.92
C PRO A 35 -34.91 -20.26 -9.24
N SER A 36 -33.78 -19.87 -9.85
CA SER A 36 -33.26 -20.45 -11.11
C SER A 36 -32.47 -21.74 -10.88
N LEU A 37 -31.69 -21.80 -9.79
CA LEU A 37 -30.74 -22.89 -9.51
C LEU A 37 -31.37 -24.06 -8.75
N LEU A 38 -32.29 -23.79 -7.82
CA LEU A 38 -32.87 -24.81 -6.95
C LEU A 38 -33.68 -25.88 -7.72
N PRO A 39 -34.49 -25.54 -8.74
CA PRO A 39 -35.16 -26.54 -9.57
C PRO A 39 -34.18 -27.45 -10.31
N ALA A 40 -33.12 -26.89 -10.90
CA ALA A 40 -32.08 -27.65 -11.60
C ALA A 40 -31.33 -28.61 -10.66
N TYR A 41 -31.00 -28.15 -9.45
CA TYR A 41 -30.40 -28.96 -8.41
C TYR A 41 -31.31 -30.12 -7.97
N ASN A 42 -32.59 -29.85 -7.71
CA ASN A 42 -33.56 -30.88 -7.32
C ASN A 42 -33.79 -31.92 -8.42
N LEU A 43 -33.86 -31.49 -9.68
CA LEU A 43 -33.95 -32.40 -10.83
C LEU A 43 -32.72 -33.30 -10.95
N ALA A 44 -31.52 -32.77 -10.73
CA ALA A 44 -30.29 -33.54 -10.74
C ALA A 44 -30.30 -34.62 -9.64
N TRP A 45 -30.69 -34.27 -8.41
CA TRP A 45 -30.77 -35.23 -7.30
C TRP A 45 -31.87 -36.27 -7.47
N ASN A 46 -33.03 -35.90 -8.01
CA ASN A 46 -34.08 -36.85 -8.34
C ASN A 46 -33.61 -37.87 -9.39
N ARG A 47 -32.82 -37.42 -10.37
CA ARG A 47 -32.19 -38.29 -11.37
C ARG A 47 -31.12 -39.21 -10.78
N VAL A 48 -30.34 -38.73 -9.81
CA VAL A 48 -29.36 -39.57 -9.09
C VAL A 48 -30.08 -40.65 -8.27
N ARG A 49 -31.13 -40.27 -7.53
CA ARG A 49 -31.94 -41.20 -6.73
C ARG A 49 -32.64 -42.25 -7.59
N SER A 50 -33.18 -41.87 -8.74
CA SER A 50 -33.84 -42.83 -9.65
C SER A 50 -32.86 -43.76 -10.34
N ARG A 51 -31.61 -43.31 -10.59
CA ARG A 51 -30.57 -44.13 -11.23
C ARG A 51 -29.88 -45.10 -10.26
N TYR A 52 -29.85 -44.80 -8.97
CA TYR A 52 -29.20 -45.61 -7.94
C TYR A 52 -30.13 -45.90 -6.74
N PRO A 53 -31.25 -46.62 -6.95
CA PRO A 53 -32.16 -46.97 -5.88
C PRO A 53 -31.46 -47.90 -4.87
N GLY A 54 -31.46 -47.52 -3.58
CA GLY A 54 -30.88 -48.32 -2.49
C GLY A 54 -29.45 -47.97 -2.07
N HIS A 55 -28.82 -46.93 -2.63
CA HIS A 55 -27.49 -46.51 -2.18
C HIS A 55 -27.55 -45.94 -0.74
N PRO A 56 -26.74 -46.42 0.22
CA PRO A 56 -26.88 -46.11 1.64
C PRO A 56 -26.71 -44.61 1.96
N VAL A 57 -25.84 -43.91 1.22
CA VAL A 57 -25.69 -42.45 1.32
C VAL A 57 -26.96 -41.70 0.85
N LEU A 58 -27.68 -42.22 -0.14
CA LEU A 58 -28.88 -41.58 -0.69
C LEU A 58 -30.13 -41.78 0.19
N ALA A 59 -30.14 -42.84 1.00
CA ALA A 59 -31.21 -43.13 1.95
C ALA A 59 -31.16 -42.23 3.20
N HIS A 60 -29.97 -41.74 3.57
CA HIS A 60 -29.75 -40.84 4.72
C HIS A 60 -29.28 -39.43 4.34
N ALA A 61 -29.16 -39.10 3.05
CA ALA A 61 -28.85 -37.76 2.56
C ALA A 61 -30.02 -36.81 2.82
N HIS A 62 -30.12 -36.31 4.05
CA HIS A 62 -30.78 -35.05 4.32
C HIS A 62 -29.88 -33.94 3.78
N THR A 63 -30.15 -33.51 2.56
CA THR A 63 -29.49 -32.35 1.97
C THR A 63 -29.85 -31.12 2.78
N SER A 64 -29.02 -30.77 3.77
CA SER A 64 -29.06 -29.45 4.36
C SER A 64 -28.38 -28.52 3.35
N VAL A 65 -29.15 -27.96 2.42
CA VAL A 65 -28.66 -26.85 1.60
C VAL A 65 -28.56 -25.67 2.55
N ILE A 66 -27.35 -25.42 3.03
CA ILE A 66 -27.09 -24.23 3.83
C ILE A 66 -27.09 -23.07 2.85
N TYR A 67 -28.23 -22.37 2.79
CA TYR A 67 -28.39 -21.18 1.99
C TYR A 67 -27.97 -19.97 2.82
N GLU A 68 -27.00 -19.24 2.30
CA GLU A 68 -26.52 -18.01 2.86
C GLU A 68 -26.69 -16.99 1.73
N ASP A 69 -27.69 -16.12 1.87
CA ASP A 69 -27.82 -14.94 1.00
C ASP A 69 -26.46 -14.27 1.00
N ALA A 70 -25.89 -14.08 -0.18
CA ALA A 70 -24.71 -13.25 -0.32
C ALA A 70 -25.16 -11.80 -0.05
N LYS A 71 -25.37 -11.44 1.23
CA LYS A 71 -25.93 -10.17 1.72
C LYS A 71 -25.06 -8.97 1.37
N TRP A 72 -23.88 -9.19 0.79
CA TRP A 72 -23.01 -8.12 0.31
C TRP A 72 -23.70 -7.16 -0.67
N TYR A 73 -24.74 -7.61 -1.38
CA TYR A 73 -25.57 -6.73 -2.22
C TYR A 73 -26.57 -5.85 -1.43
N ASP A 74 -27.10 -6.30 -0.30
CA ASP A 74 -28.05 -5.49 0.50
C ASP A 74 -27.38 -4.27 1.15
N PHE A 75 -26.05 -4.32 1.32
CA PHE A 75 -25.27 -3.21 1.88
C PHE A 75 -24.86 -2.18 0.82
N ALA A 76 -25.12 -2.45 -0.46
CA ALA A 76 -25.08 -1.43 -1.51
C ALA A 76 -26.30 -0.50 -1.46
N ASP A 77 -27.42 -0.97 -0.88
CA ASP A 77 -28.67 -0.22 -0.72
C ASP A 77 -28.81 0.45 0.67
N ASP A 78 -27.92 0.16 1.63
CA ASP A 78 -27.91 0.86 2.92
C ASP A 78 -27.34 2.27 2.71
N HIS A 79 -28.22 3.27 2.73
CA HIS A 79 -27.95 4.69 2.41
C HIS A 79 -26.88 5.36 3.29
N ARG A 80 -26.27 4.64 4.24
CA ARG A 80 -25.12 5.12 5.03
C ARG A 80 -23.76 4.79 4.41
N ALA A 81 -23.71 3.86 3.44
CA ALA A 81 -22.48 3.46 2.74
C ALA A 81 -22.39 4.02 1.31
N VAL A 82 -23.44 4.68 0.85
CA VAL A 82 -23.49 5.40 -0.43
C VAL A 82 -23.22 6.87 -0.11
N SER A 83 -22.08 7.41 -0.54
CA SER A 83 -21.97 8.86 -0.63
C SER A 83 -22.99 9.29 -1.69
N GLU A 84 -23.85 10.27 -1.38
CA GLU A 84 -24.91 10.74 -2.28
C GLU A 84 -24.40 11.26 -3.64
N ALA A 85 -23.09 11.26 -3.89
CA ALA A 85 -22.46 11.68 -5.14
C ALA A 85 -22.01 10.54 -6.06
N THR A 86 -21.98 9.27 -5.64
CA THR A 86 -21.52 8.16 -6.48
C THR A 86 -22.24 6.84 -6.19
N ASP A 87 -22.96 6.30 -7.18
CA ASP A 87 -23.50 4.92 -7.24
C ASP A 87 -22.37 3.84 -7.29
N THR A 88 -21.34 3.97 -6.47
CA THR A 88 -20.20 3.04 -6.40
C THR A 88 -19.91 2.69 -4.95
N VAL A 89 -20.18 1.43 -4.58
CA VAL A 89 -19.79 0.86 -3.29
C VAL A 89 -18.27 0.76 -3.22
N ASP A 90 -17.69 1.23 -2.13
CA ASP A 90 -16.26 1.16 -1.86
C ASP A 90 -15.78 -0.31 -1.85
N PRO A 91 -14.90 -0.72 -2.80
CA PRO A 91 -14.33 -2.07 -2.82
C PRO A 91 -13.52 -2.41 -1.56
N TYR A 92 -13.08 -1.41 -0.80
CA TYR A 92 -12.43 -1.52 0.50
C TYR A 92 -13.37 -2.09 1.58
N TYR A 93 -14.63 -1.63 1.59
CA TYR A 93 -15.66 -2.07 2.53
C TYR A 93 -16.19 -3.47 2.20
N LEU A 94 -16.32 -3.78 0.90
CA LEU A 94 -16.71 -5.10 0.40
C LEU A 94 -15.71 -6.20 0.79
N SER A 95 -14.41 -5.99 0.62
CA SER A 95 -13.37 -7.00 0.92
C SER A 95 -13.21 -7.27 2.43
N TYR A 96 -13.20 -6.22 3.26
CA TYR A 96 -13.13 -6.34 4.72
C TYR A 96 -14.31 -7.14 5.30
N ARG A 97 -15.53 -6.90 4.80
CA ARG A 97 -16.73 -7.62 5.27
C ARG A 97 -16.88 -9.00 4.62
N MET A 98 -16.39 -9.22 3.41
CA MET A 98 -16.35 -10.55 2.78
C MET A 98 -15.48 -11.52 3.58
N SER A 99 -14.28 -11.11 3.98
CA SER A 99 -13.38 -11.96 4.79
C SER A 99 -13.99 -12.28 6.16
N GLN A 100 -14.57 -11.30 6.86
CA GLN A 100 -15.30 -11.53 8.12
C GLN A 100 -16.56 -12.39 7.94
N TYR A 101 -17.30 -12.21 6.85
CA TYR A 101 -18.52 -12.97 6.55
C TYR A 101 -18.20 -14.44 6.30
N PHE A 102 -17.24 -14.73 5.41
CA PHE A 102 -16.82 -16.10 5.14
C PHE A 102 -16.15 -16.73 6.36
N TYR A 103 -15.40 -15.98 7.16
CA TYR A 103 -14.87 -16.42 8.45
C TYR A 103 -15.98 -16.79 9.44
N ASN A 104 -17.05 -15.98 9.57
CA ASN A 104 -18.16 -16.28 10.47
C ASN A 104 -19.02 -17.46 10.01
N VAL A 105 -19.23 -17.61 8.69
CA VAL A 105 -19.94 -18.76 8.09
C VAL A 105 -19.15 -20.07 8.30
N SER A 106 -17.82 -19.99 8.32
CA SER A 106 -16.92 -21.16 8.43
C SER A 106 -16.49 -21.50 9.86
N ALA A 107 -16.16 -20.52 10.70
CA ALA A 107 -15.67 -20.73 12.06
C ALA A 107 -16.75 -21.30 13.01
N GLY A 108 -18.03 -21.14 12.68
CA GLY A 108 -19.14 -21.65 13.49
C GLY A 108 -19.62 -23.06 13.15
N ARG A 109 -19.08 -23.75 12.12
CA ARG A 109 -19.76 -24.92 11.54
C ARG A 109 -18.80 -26.09 11.24
N GLN A 110 -18.86 -27.13 12.07
CA GLN A 110 -17.87 -28.21 12.13
C GLN A 110 -17.94 -29.33 11.06
N CYS A 111 -18.88 -29.33 10.09
CA CYS A 111 -18.90 -30.34 9.00
C CYS A 111 -19.55 -29.81 7.70
N ILE A 112 -18.73 -29.49 6.68
CA ILE A 112 -19.14 -29.20 5.28
C ILE A 112 -18.51 -30.27 4.38
N HIS A 113 -19.27 -30.93 3.50
CA HIS A 113 -18.76 -32.06 2.69
C HIS A 113 -18.40 -31.66 1.26
N ALA A 114 -19.04 -30.64 0.69
CA ALA A 114 -18.67 -30.04 -0.59
C ALA A 114 -19.24 -28.63 -0.73
N ILE A 115 -18.61 -27.81 -1.57
CA ILE A 115 -19.02 -26.44 -1.89
C ILE A 115 -19.39 -26.38 -3.38
N PHE A 116 -20.55 -25.81 -3.70
CA PHE A 116 -21.00 -25.54 -5.06
C PHE A 116 -21.07 -24.02 -5.28
N GLY A 117 -20.35 -23.52 -6.29
CA GLY A 117 -20.10 -22.10 -6.51
C GLY A 117 -18.86 -21.60 -5.75
N PRO A 118 -18.59 -20.28 -5.74
CA PRO A 118 -19.30 -19.21 -6.45
C PRO A 118 -18.87 -19.13 -7.92
N THR A 119 -19.65 -18.46 -8.75
CA THR A 119 -19.42 -18.34 -10.20
C THR A 119 -18.52 -17.17 -10.60
N ILE A 120 -18.18 -16.28 -9.66
CA ILE A 120 -17.36 -15.09 -9.88
C ILE A 120 -15.95 -15.35 -9.35
N ASP A 121 -14.95 -15.08 -10.18
CA ASP A 121 -13.53 -15.33 -9.90
C ASP A 121 -13.06 -14.74 -8.57
N TYR A 122 -13.43 -13.48 -8.25
CA TYR A 122 -13.11 -12.85 -6.97
C TYR A 122 -13.61 -13.63 -5.75
N SER A 123 -14.82 -14.16 -5.83
CA SER A 123 -15.41 -14.94 -4.74
C SER A 123 -14.78 -16.33 -4.64
N VAL A 124 -14.37 -16.90 -5.78
CA VAL A 124 -13.61 -18.17 -5.83
C VAL A 124 -12.25 -17.98 -5.15
N THR A 125 -11.53 -16.89 -5.41
CA THR A 125 -10.22 -16.60 -4.78
C THR A 125 -10.28 -16.59 -3.25
N GLN A 126 -11.42 -16.19 -2.66
CA GLN A 126 -11.59 -16.13 -1.20
C GLN A 126 -11.97 -17.49 -0.59
N LEU A 127 -12.83 -18.26 -1.26
CA LEU A 127 -13.33 -19.54 -0.76
C LEU A 127 -12.39 -20.72 -1.04
N MET A 128 -11.61 -20.61 -2.11
CA MET A 128 -10.74 -21.69 -2.58
C MET A 128 -9.65 -22.08 -1.56
N PRO A 129 -8.88 -21.14 -0.95
CA PRO A 129 -7.89 -21.50 0.07
C PRO A 129 -8.54 -22.10 1.32
N PHE A 130 -9.72 -21.61 1.70
CA PHE A 130 -10.48 -22.16 2.83
C PHE A 130 -10.87 -23.62 2.58
N ALA A 131 -11.46 -23.92 1.42
CA ALA A 131 -11.88 -25.27 1.06
C ALA A 131 -10.70 -26.25 1.01
N PHE A 132 -9.56 -25.79 0.46
CA PHE A 132 -8.35 -26.59 0.37
C PHE A 132 -7.73 -26.89 1.74
N HIS A 133 -7.62 -25.90 2.63
CA HIS A 133 -6.95 -26.05 3.92
C HIS A 133 -7.85 -26.57 5.04
N THR A 134 -9.17 -26.42 4.91
CA THR A 134 -10.14 -26.89 5.91
C THR A 134 -10.72 -28.22 5.47
N GLY A 135 -10.03 -29.33 5.76
CA GLY A 135 -10.54 -30.68 5.48
C GLY A 135 -10.56 -31.09 4.00
N ARG A 136 -9.86 -30.36 3.11
CA ARG A 136 -9.84 -30.60 1.65
C ARG A 136 -11.24 -30.76 1.06
N ILE A 137 -12.13 -29.84 1.42
CA ILE A 137 -13.51 -29.85 0.98
C ILE A 137 -13.55 -29.67 -0.55
N PRO A 138 -14.14 -30.58 -1.32
CA PRO A 138 -14.27 -30.43 -2.77
C PRO A 138 -15.12 -29.21 -3.11
N MET A 139 -14.61 -28.36 -4.03
CA MET A 139 -15.31 -27.16 -4.49
C MET A 139 -15.62 -27.30 -5.98
N LEU A 140 -16.89 -27.19 -6.37
CA LEU A 140 -17.35 -27.33 -7.74
C LEU A 140 -17.95 -26.00 -8.22
N THR A 141 -17.43 -25.43 -9.29
CA THR A 141 -17.95 -24.17 -9.83
C THR A 141 -18.07 -24.18 -11.35
N VAL A 142 -19.04 -23.42 -11.87
CA VAL A 142 -19.14 -23.06 -13.29
C VAL A 142 -18.45 -21.72 -13.61
N GLY A 143 -17.81 -21.09 -12.63
CA GLY A 143 -16.96 -19.88 -12.76
C GLY A 143 -15.46 -20.19 -12.74
N ALA A 144 -14.66 -19.30 -12.14
CA ALA A 144 -13.20 -19.46 -12.03
C ALA A 144 -12.52 -19.51 -13.41
N LEU A 145 -12.90 -18.59 -14.29
CA LEU A 145 -12.53 -18.63 -15.71
C LEU A 145 -11.08 -18.19 -15.95
N ASP A 146 -10.52 -17.42 -15.02
CA ASP A 146 -9.13 -16.98 -15.01
C ASP A 146 -8.12 -18.15 -15.05
N GLU A 147 -6.97 -17.89 -15.67
CA GLU A 147 -5.85 -18.81 -15.78
C GLU A 147 -5.21 -19.14 -14.42
N ALA A 148 -5.30 -18.23 -13.45
CA ALA A 148 -4.83 -18.46 -12.08
C ALA A 148 -5.50 -19.68 -11.41
N PHE A 149 -6.67 -20.12 -11.90
CA PHE A 149 -7.37 -21.31 -11.39
C PHE A 149 -7.09 -22.58 -12.20
N ALA A 150 -6.22 -22.52 -13.20
CA ALA A 150 -5.83 -23.66 -14.02
C ALA A 150 -4.86 -24.58 -13.27
N ASP A 151 -4.01 -24.03 -12.42
CA ASP A 151 -3.19 -24.84 -11.53
C ASP A 151 -4.07 -25.51 -10.46
N LYS A 152 -3.98 -26.84 -10.38
CA LYS A 152 -4.72 -27.70 -9.45
C LYS A 152 -3.83 -28.27 -8.36
N SER A 153 -2.55 -27.89 -8.33
CA SER A 153 -1.56 -28.34 -7.35
C SER A 153 -1.99 -28.02 -5.90
N GLU A 154 -2.64 -26.87 -5.70
CA GLU A 154 -2.97 -26.32 -4.39
C GLU A 154 -4.44 -25.94 -4.23
N THR A 155 -5.35 -26.71 -4.85
CA THR A 155 -6.78 -26.46 -4.72
C THR A 155 -7.62 -27.73 -4.88
N THR A 156 -8.78 -27.77 -4.24
CA THR A 156 -9.83 -28.78 -4.44
C THR A 156 -10.87 -28.35 -5.48
N LEU A 157 -10.58 -27.28 -6.22
CA LEU A 157 -11.47 -26.65 -7.18
C LEU A 157 -11.61 -27.43 -8.48
N VAL A 158 -12.82 -27.94 -8.72
CA VAL A 158 -13.27 -28.54 -9.98
C VAL A 158 -14.09 -27.50 -10.76
N ARG A 159 -13.66 -27.21 -11.99
CA ARG A 159 -14.36 -26.31 -12.91
C ARG A 159 -15.24 -27.13 -13.85
N LEU A 160 -16.51 -26.74 -13.96
CA LEU A 160 -17.54 -27.44 -14.75
C LEU A 160 -17.89 -26.72 -16.06
N THR A 161 -17.21 -25.61 -16.38
CA THR A 161 -17.43 -24.79 -17.59
C THR A 161 -16.46 -25.14 -18.72
N PRO A 162 -16.91 -25.19 -20.00
CA PRO A 162 -16.07 -25.54 -21.15
C PRO A 162 -15.26 -24.37 -21.71
N LEU A 163 -15.44 -23.13 -21.25
CA LEU A 163 -14.73 -21.95 -21.77
C LEU A 163 -13.69 -21.48 -20.74
N GLN A 164 -12.39 -21.49 -21.08
CA GLN A 164 -11.33 -20.93 -20.24
C GLN A 164 -10.64 -19.74 -20.93
N THR A 165 -10.15 -18.78 -20.14
CA THR A 165 -9.36 -17.66 -20.66
C THR A 165 -8.16 -18.14 -21.48
N ARG A 166 -7.54 -19.25 -21.07
CA ARG A 166 -6.42 -19.89 -21.77
C ARG A 166 -6.75 -20.36 -23.18
N ASP A 167 -7.96 -20.90 -23.41
CA ASP A 167 -8.37 -21.34 -24.75
C ASP A 167 -8.42 -20.15 -25.73
N ILE A 168 -8.81 -18.97 -25.25
CA ILE A 168 -8.82 -17.73 -26.02
C ILE A 168 -7.38 -17.28 -26.32
N VAL A 169 -6.48 -17.37 -25.34
CA VAL A 169 -5.05 -17.03 -25.50
C VAL A 169 -4.36 -17.99 -26.49
N ASP A 170 -4.63 -19.28 -26.41
CA ASP A 170 -4.06 -20.30 -27.30
C ASP A 170 -4.54 -20.13 -28.75
N ILE A 171 -5.83 -19.80 -28.94
CA ILE A 171 -6.39 -19.45 -30.26
C ILE A 171 -5.71 -18.20 -30.84
N ILE A 172 -5.54 -17.15 -30.05
CA ILE A 172 -4.83 -15.93 -30.47
C ILE A 172 -3.37 -16.26 -30.80
N GLY A 173 -2.69 -17.08 -29.99
CA GLY A 173 -1.31 -17.50 -30.21
C GLY A 173 -1.14 -18.31 -31.50
N VAL A 174 -2.07 -19.21 -31.83
CA VAL A 174 -2.08 -19.94 -33.11
C VAL A 174 -2.31 -18.97 -34.28
N PHE A 175 -3.23 -18.03 -34.14
CA PHE A 175 -3.54 -17.02 -35.16
C PHE A 175 -2.38 -16.06 -35.42
N MET A 176 -1.64 -15.66 -34.38
CA MET A 176 -0.44 -14.84 -34.51
C MET A 176 0.68 -15.57 -35.24
N ARG A 177 0.92 -16.85 -34.89
CA ARG A 177 1.96 -17.68 -35.52
C ARG A 177 1.68 -17.92 -36.99
N SER A 178 0.43 -18.21 -37.37
CA SER A 178 0.05 -18.46 -38.76
C SER A 178 0.16 -17.23 -39.65
N ASN A 179 0.04 -16.02 -39.08
CA ASN A 179 0.13 -14.76 -39.82
C ASN A 179 1.49 -14.04 -39.69
N GLY A 180 2.47 -14.65 -39.01
CA GLY A 180 3.80 -14.06 -38.82
C GLY A 180 3.83 -12.80 -37.93
N TRP A 181 2.81 -12.60 -37.09
CA TRP A 181 2.67 -11.42 -36.24
C TRP A 181 3.62 -11.50 -35.03
N ARG A 182 4.63 -10.63 -34.99
CA ARG A 182 5.66 -10.58 -33.93
C ARG A 182 5.43 -9.50 -32.87
N ARG A 183 4.48 -8.60 -33.11
CA ARG A 183 4.12 -7.50 -32.20
C ARG A 183 2.61 -7.36 -32.18
N VAL A 184 2.00 -7.48 -31.01
CA VAL A 184 0.55 -7.32 -30.82
C VAL A 184 0.33 -6.30 -29.72
N THR A 185 -0.46 -5.29 -30.04
CA THR A 185 -0.95 -4.30 -29.08
C THR A 185 -2.35 -4.70 -28.67
N VAL A 186 -2.52 -5.06 -27.39
CA VAL A 186 -3.83 -5.43 -26.84
C VAL A 186 -4.51 -4.16 -26.36
N ILE A 187 -5.56 -3.73 -27.07
CA ILE A 187 -6.44 -2.65 -26.65
C ILE A 187 -7.64 -3.29 -25.97
N TYR A 188 -7.80 -3.07 -24.68
CA TYR A 188 -8.96 -3.53 -23.92
C TYR A 188 -9.59 -2.34 -23.19
N GLN A 189 -10.90 -2.40 -23.00
CA GLN A 189 -11.63 -1.34 -22.31
C GLN A 189 -11.30 -1.39 -20.82
N ARG A 190 -10.56 -0.39 -20.32
CA ARG A 190 -10.54 -0.08 -18.87
C ARG A 190 -11.94 0.42 -18.51
N PRO A 191 -12.65 -0.19 -17.56
CA PRO A 191 -13.98 0.28 -17.18
C PRO A 191 -13.82 1.61 -16.41
N GLN A 192 -13.99 2.73 -17.11
CA GLN A 192 -14.02 4.05 -16.47
C GLN A 192 -15.40 4.38 -15.88
N ARG A 193 -16.47 3.65 -16.22
CA ARG A 193 -17.83 3.83 -15.67
C ARG A 193 -18.68 2.57 -15.79
N LEU A 194 -18.54 1.65 -14.86
CA LEU A 194 -19.54 0.60 -14.65
C LEU A 194 -19.82 0.49 -13.14
N PRO A 195 -21.08 0.32 -12.71
CA PRO A 195 -21.38 0.01 -11.32
C PRO A 195 -20.65 -1.29 -10.93
N ALA A 196 -20.33 -1.44 -9.64
CA ALA A 196 -19.52 -2.56 -9.10
C ALA A 196 -20.06 -3.96 -9.47
N SER A 197 -21.30 -4.05 -9.96
CA SER A 197 -21.92 -5.27 -10.48
C SER A 197 -21.40 -5.73 -11.85
N ASP A 198 -20.67 -4.92 -12.61
CA ASP A 198 -20.47 -5.15 -14.07
C ASP A 198 -19.00 -5.24 -14.53
N ILE A 199 -18.04 -5.63 -13.68
CA ILE A 199 -16.63 -5.82 -14.13
C ILE A 199 -16.54 -7.08 -15.05
N PRO A 200 -16.24 -6.96 -16.36
CA PRO A 200 -16.29 -8.11 -17.28
C PRO A 200 -14.99 -8.93 -17.31
N ALA A 201 -15.09 -10.19 -17.73
CA ALA A 201 -13.99 -11.13 -18.00
C ALA A 201 -12.89 -10.62 -18.95
N SER A 202 -13.11 -9.49 -19.64
CA SER A 202 -12.15 -8.86 -20.56
C SER A 202 -10.85 -8.39 -19.90
N LEU A 203 -10.88 -8.04 -18.60
CA LEU A 203 -9.69 -7.62 -17.86
C LEU A 203 -8.73 -8.79 -17.55
N SER A 204 -9.28 -9.97 -17.28
CA SER A 204 -8.52 -11.20 -17.01
C SER A 204 -7.78 -11.66 -18.26
N VAL A 205 -8.48 -11.72 -19.39
CA VAL A 205 -7.92 -12.07 -20.72
C VAL A 205 -6.76 -11.16 -21.11
N GLY A 206 -6.90 -9.83 -20.92
CA GLY A 206 -5.84 -8.87 -21.25
C GLY A 206 -4.57 -9.02 -20.41
N LYS A 207 -4.70 -9.40 -19.13
CA LYS A 207 -3.55 -9.62 -18.23
C LYS A 207 -2.81 -10.93 -18.54
N SER A 208 -3.52 -12.02 -18.81
CA SER A 208 -2.91 -13.30 -19.21
C SER A 208 -2.07 -13.18 -20.50
N ILE A 209 -2.56 -12.42 -21.50
CA ILE A 209 -1.81 -12.18 -22.75
C ILE A 209 -0.53 -11.37 -22.50
N ALA A 210 -0.55 -10.41 -21.55
CA ALA A 210 0.61 -9.59 -21.21
C ALA A 210 1.69 -10.37 -20.44
N ALA A 211 1.27 -11.24 -19.51
CA ALA A 211 2.17 -12.11 -18.75
C ALA A 211 2.90 -13.11 -19.66
N TRP A 212 2.18 -13.75 -20.58
CA TRP A 212 2.77 -14.67 -21.58
C TRP A 212 3.84 -14.01 -22.45
N CYS A 213 3.64 -12.74 -22.83
CA CYS A 213 4.56 -11.99 -23.69
C CYS A 213 5.89 -11.59 -23.01
N THR A 214 6.03 -11.70 -21.67
CA THR A 214 7.11 -10.99 -20.93
C THR A 214 8.07 -11.87 -20.14
N GLY A 215 8.08 -13.20 -20.33
CA GLY A 215 8.90 -14.18 -19.59
C GLY A 215 10.25 -13.69 -19.02
N ARG A 216 10.27 -13.35 -17.72
CA ARG A 216 11.41 -12.72 -17.02
C ARG A 216 11.89 -13.57 -15.85
N GLN A 217 13.03 -14.23 -16.00
CA GLN A 217 13.91 -14.66 -14.90
C GLN A 217 15.29 -14.04 -15.10
N LEU A 218 15.85 -13.43 -14.05
CA LEU A 218 17.21 -12.88 -14.03
C LEU A 218 18.02 -13.73 -13.05
N LYS A 219 19.04 -14.43 -13.56
CA LYS A 219 20.02 -15.16 -12.73
C LYS A 219 21.19 -14.23 -12.43
N LEU A 220 21.33 -13.86 -11.16
CA LEU A 220 22.56 -13.30 -10.62
C LEU A 220 23.40 -14.48 -10.09
N ASP A 221 24.74 -14.38 -10.09
CA ASP A 221 25.62 -15.50 -9.72
C ASP A 221 25.25 -16.07 -8.33
N GLY A 222 24.66 -17.27 -8.31
CA GLY A 222 24.20 -17.94 -7.09
C GLY A 222 22.91 -17.43 -6.47
N VAL A 223 22.22 -16.43 -7.05
CA VAL A 223 20.94 -15.87 -6.58
C VAL A 223 19.94 -15.79 -7.73
N GLU A 224 18.80 -16.48 -7.58
CA GLU A 224 17.69 -16.42 -8.53
C GLU A 224 16.70 -15.34 -8.11
N CYS A 225 16.39 -14.40 -9.00
CA CYS A 225 15.40 -13.35 -8.76
C CYS A 225 14.18 -13.56 -9.66
N VAL A 226 13.01 -13.73 -9.03
CA VAL A 226 11.70 -13.74 -9.67
C VAL A 226 11.10 -12.34 -9.54
N PHE A 227 10.74 -11.72 -10.67
CA PHE A 227 10.21 -10.35 -10.71
C PHE A 227 8.75 -10.35 -11.13
N GLU A 228 7.88 -9.81 -10.27
CA GLU A 228 6.46 -9.65 -10.57
C GLU A 228 5.97 -8.21 -10.36
N LEU A 229 5.05 -7.76 -11.21
CA LEU A 229 4.49 -6.42 -11.16
C LEU A 229 3.18 -6.41 -10.37
N ALA A 230 3.25 -5.98 -9.11
CA ALA A 230 2.08 -5.80 -8.26
C ALA A 230 1.24 -4.55 -8.61
N GLY A 231 1.78 -3.61 -9.39
CA GLY A 231 1.08 -2.40 -9.87
C GLY A 231 0.57 -1.46 -8.77
N CYS A 232 1.04 -1.61 -7.52
CA CYS A 232 0.42 -1.00 -6.33
C CYS A 232 -1.10 -1.24 -6.22
N ASP A 233 -1.57 -2.32 -6.84
CA ASP A 233 -2.95 -2.73 -6.82
C ASP A 233 -3.15 -3.70 -5.65
N TYR A 234 -3.96 -3.31 -4.66
CA TYR A 234 -4.25 -4.11 -3.48
C TYR A 234 -5.04 -5.39 -3.81
N LYS A 235 -5.56 -5.54 -5.04
CA LYS A 235 -6.22 -6.76 -5.52
C LYS A 235 -5.22 -7.77 -6.07
N VAL A 236 -4.20 -7.29 -6.80
CA VAL A 236 -3.20 -8.15 -7.47
C VAL A 236 -2.09 -8.54 -6.51
N ALA A 237 -1.60 -7.58 -5.71
CA ALA A 237 -0.51 -7.78 -4.78
C ALA A 237 -0.65 -8.98 -3.85
N PRO A 238 -1.80 -9.23 -3.16
CA PRO A 238 -1.92 -10.37 -2.26
C PRO A 238 -1.82 -11.71 -3.00
N VAL A 239 -2.39 -11.84 -4.20
CA VAL A 239 -2.35 -13.11 -4.95
C VAL A 239 -0.93 -13.41 -5.39
N VAL A 240 -0.29 -12.45 -6.05
CA VAL A 240 1.11 -12.59 -6.52
C VAL A 240 2.06 -12.80 -5.35
N GLY A 241 1.91 -12.00 -4.29
CA GLY A 241 2.76 -12.09 -3.11
C GLY A 241 2.64 -13.46 -2.41
N LEU A 242 1.42 -13.98 -2.27
CA LEU A 242 1.21 -15.30 -1.65
C LEU A 242 1.83 -16.44 -2.47
N LEU A 243 1.69 -16.41 -3.80
CA LEU A 243 2.31 -17.41 -4.67
C LEU A 243 3.83 -17.37 -4.54
N LEU A 244 4.42 -16.18 -4.62
CA LEU A 244 5.87 -16.01 -4.51
C LEU A 244 6.42 -16.40 -3.14
N LEU A 245 5.73 -16.10 -2.04
CA LEU A 245 6.18 -16.43 -0.68
C LEU A 245 6.40 -17.94 -0.46
N ARG A 246 5.83 -18.82 -1.28
CA ARG A 246 6.09 -20.27 -1.23
C ARG A 246 7.40 -20.66 -1.91
N GLU A 247 7.79 -19.90 -2.92
CA GLU A 247 8.87 -20.25 -3.83
C GLU A 247 10.18 -19.52 -3.52
N VAL A 248 10.13 -18.46 -2.71
CA VAL A 248 11.29 -17.62 -2.40
C VAL A 248 11.78 -17.77 -0.96
N ASP A 249 13.08 -17.52 -0.76
CA ASP A 249 13.70 -17.43 0.57
C ASP A 249 13.51 -16.07 1.23
N VAL A 250 13.27 -15.01 0.43
CA VAL A 250 13.01 -13.64 0.87
C VAL A 250 12.17 -12.92 -0.17
N MET A 251 11.27 -12.06 0.28
CA MET A 251 10.50 -11.17 -0.58
C MET A 251 11.00 -9.73 -0.45
N LEU A 252 11.30 -9.08 -1.57
CA LEU A 252 11.59 -7.64 -1.63
C LEU A 252 10.34 -6.87 -2.10
N GLY A 253 9.74 -6.07 -1.22
CA GLY A 253 8.46 -5.41 -1.42
C GLY A 253 7.27 -6.23 -0.89
N PRO A 254 6.01 -5.90 -1.24
CA PRO A 254 5.59 -4.73 -2.02
C PRO A 254 5.96 -3.38 -1.39
N PHE A 255 5.95 -2.31 -2.19
CA PHE A 255 6.30 -0.96 -1.72
C PHE A 255 5.11 -0.18 -1.18
N CYS A 256 3.99 -0.19 -1.90
CA CYS A 256 2.79 0.54 -1.50
C CYS A 256 2.18 -0.06 -0.23
N SER A 257 1.87 0.79 0.76
CA SER A 257 1.48 0.35 2.10
C SER A 257 0.30 -0.62 2.11
N PHE A 258 -0.72 -0.42 1.27
CA PHE A 258 -1.87 -1.33 1.19
C PHE A 258 -1.53 -2.68 0.58
N SER A 259 -0.78 -2.70 -0.53
CA SER A 259 -0.28 -3.93 -1.14
C SER A 259 0.60 -4.72 -0.17
N LEU A 260 1.51 -4.04 0.53
CA LEU A 260 2.39 -4.64 1.51
C LEU A 260 1.60 -5.20 2.69
N ALA A 261 0.64 -4.45 3.22
CA ALA A 261 -0.22 -4.91 4.31
C ALA A 261 -0.98 -6.19 3.92
N ALA A 262 -1.52 -6.25 2.70
CA ALA A 262 -2.25 -7.40 2.22
C ALA A 262 -1.38 -8.66 2.14
N VAL A 263 -0.15 -8.55 1.63
CA VAL A 263 0.79 -9.68 1.54
C VAL A 263 1.33 -10.08 2.91
N ALA A 264 1.81 -9.12 3.70
CA ALA A 264 2.51 -9.39 4.95
C ALA A 264 1.62 -9.99 6.04
N ARG A 265 0.31 -9.72 6.05
CA ARG A 265 -0.63 -10.34 7.01
C ARG A 265 -0.67 -11.86 6.91
N TYR A 266 -0.59 -12.40 5.70
CA TYR A 266 -0.62 -13.85 5.50
C TYR A 266 0.69 -14.53 5.88
N ASN A 267 1.78 -13.77 5.98
CA ASN A 267 3.10 -14.30 6.26
C ASN A 267 3.22 -14.91 7.67
N GLY A 268 2.30 -14.60 8.59
CA GLY A 268 2.21 -15.26 9.89
C GLY A 268 1.78 -16.74 9.81
N TYR A 269 1.22 -17.17 8.68
CA TYR A 269 0.84 -18.57 8.47
C TYR A 269 2.06 -19.44 8.21
N HIS A 270 2.13 -20.61 8.86
CA HIS A 270 3.29 -21.50 8.92
C HIS A 270 3.86 -21.97 7.56
N LEU A 271 3.08 -21.90 6.48
CA LEU A 271 3.57 -22.25 5.14
C LEU A 271 4.44 -21.17 4.49
N TYR A 272 4.35 -19.92 4.94
CA TYR A 272 5.10 -18.80 4.36
C TYR A 272 6.28 -18.41 5.26
N GLN A 273 6.03 -17.70 6.36
CA GLN A 273 7.01 -17.30 7.38
C GLN A 273 8.37 -16.82 6.82
N LYS A 274 8.41 -16.20 5.64
CA LYS A 274 9.64 -15.70 4.99
C LYS A 274 9.95 -14.27 5.45
N PRO A 275 11.21 -13.82 5.41
CA PRO A 275 11.50 -12.39 5.55
C PRO A 275 10.85 -11.61 4.40
N ILE A 276 10.13 -10.54 4.75
CA ILE A 276 9.60 -9.56 3.79
C ILE A 276 10.32 -8.25 4.04
N ILE A 277 11.15 -7.79 3.10
CA ILE A 277 11.94 -6.57 3.24
C ILE A 277 11.39 -5.52 2.27
N SER A 278 10.95 -4.37 2.78
CA SER A 278 10.41 -3.30 1.94
C SER A 278 11.07 -1.96 2.22
N SER A 279 11.38 -1.20 1.16
CA SER A 279 11.77 0.22 1.27
C SER A 279 10.57 1.16 1.22
N GLY A 280 9.35 0.62 1.13
CA GLY A 280 8.10 1.37 1.22
C GLY A 280 7.39 1.13 2.55
N GLY A 281 6.06 1.00 2.54
CA GLY A 281 5.30 0.64 3.73
C GLY A 281 5.33 1.70 4.84
N ALA A 282 5.28 2.98 4.48
CA ALA A 282 5.46 4.08 5.42
C ALA A 282 4.32 4.23 6.45
N ALA A 283 3.19 3.55 6.26
CA ALA A 283 2.02 3.68 7.13
C ALA A 283 2.29 3.14 8.54
N SER A 284 1.86 3.88 9.57
CA SER A 284 1.98 3.47 10.98
C SER A 284 1.16 2.22 11.34
N ALA A 285 0.17 1.87 10.52
CA ALA A 285 -0.54 0.59 10.70
C ALA A 285 0.41 -0.62 10.59
N LEU A 286 1.52 -0.51 9.85
CA LEU A 286 2.49 -1.59 9.62
C LEU A 286 3.52 -1.76 10.75
N ASP A 287 3.38 -1.00 11.85
CA ASP A 287 4.28 -1.05 13.00
C ASP A 287 4.10 -2.35 13.81
N SER A 288 2.91 -2.97 13.75
CA SER A 288 2.57 -4.19 14.50
C SER A 288 3.20 -5.45 13.89
N LYS A 289 4.38 -5.86 14.35
CA LYS A 289 5.05 -7.08 13.86
C LYS A 289 4.41 -8.39 14.32
N THR A 290 3.39 -8.33 15.17
CA THR A 290 2.53 -9.47 15.49
C THR A 290 1.56 -9.76 14.34
N GLU A 291 1.02 -8.72 13.70
CA GLU A 291 0.15 -8.83 12.54
C GLU A 291 0.95 -8.95 11.23
N TYR A 292 2.02 -8.16 11.09
CA TYR A 292 2.91 -8.17 9.93
C TYR A 292 4.18 -8.95 10.24
N PHE A 293 4.00 -10.25 10.47
CA PHE A 293 5.06 -11.18 10.86
C PHE A 293 6.20 -11.19 9.84
N ASN A 294 7.44 -11.18 10.33
CA ASN A 294 8.68 -11.11 9.55
C ASN A 294 8.80 -9.92 8.56
N LEU A 295 8.04 -8.84 8.76
CA LEU A 295 8.17 -7.60 7.98
C LEU A 295 9.32 -6.72 8.49
N VAL A 296 10.29 -6.47 7.60
CA VAL A 296 11.41 -5.54 7.79
C VAL A 296 11.20 -4.31 6.89
N ARG A 297 11.22 -3.10 7.46
CA ARG A 297 11.10 -1.86 6.68
C ARG A 297 12.41 -1.10 6.67
N VAL A 298 13.10 -1.08 5.52
CA VAL A 298 14.37 -0.36 5.34
C VAL A 298 14.20 1.08 4.83
N GLY A 299 12.95 1.45 4.52
CA GLY A 299 12.58 2.77 4.03
C GLY A 299 12.19 3.74 5.14
N ALA A 300 11.77 4.93 4.74
CA ALA A 300 11.22 5.92 5.66
C ALA A 300 9.80 5.55 6.09
N ILE A 301 9.52 5.67 7.38
CA ILE A 301 8.20 5.42 7.98
C ILE A 301 7.67 6.69 8.64
N SER A 302 6.35 6.80 8.75
CA SER A 302 5.67 8.00 9.28
C SER A 302 6.16 8.37 10.69
N GLN A 303 6.44 7.37 11.52
CA GLN A 303 6.94 7.56 12.89
C GLN A 303 8.27 8.33 12.95
N ASN A 304 9.17 8.14 11.98
CA ASN A 304 10.45 8.86 12.01
C ASN A 304 10.27 10.35 11.66
N LEU A 305 9.40 10.65 10.69
CA LEU A 305 9.01 12.02 10.35
C LEU A 305 8.32 12.72 11.53
N GLU A 306 7.39 12.03 12.17
CA GLU A 306 6.72 12.47 13.40
C GLU A 306 7.74 12.81 14.52
N ASN A 307 8.74 11.96 14.72
CA ASN A 307 9.79 12.18 15.72
C ASN A 307 10.70 13.36 15.36
N MET A 308 11.00 13.57 14.08
CA MET A 308 11.71 14.76 13.61
C MET A 308 10.93 16.03 13.95
N LEU A 309 9.64 16.10 13.57
CA LEU A 309 8.80 17.27 13.85
C LEU A 309 8.70 17.54 15.35
N LEU A 310 8.49 16.52 16.18
CA LEU A 310 8.50 16.68 17.64
C LEU A 310 9.84 17.19 18.17
N SER A 311 10.95 16.74 17.60
CA SER A 311 12.29 17.19 18.00
C SER A 311 12.51 18.66 17.65
N ILE A 312 11.97 19.14 16.52
CA ILE A 312 11.94 20.56 16.15
C ILE A 312 11.13 21.36 17.18
N PHE A 313 9.92 20.92 17.52
CA PHE A 313 9.07 21.59 18.51
C PHE A 313 9.76 21.70 19.88
N ARG A 314 10.41 20.62 20.34
CA ARG A 314 11.19 20.62 21.57
C ARG A 314 12.39 21.58 21.50
N TYR A 315 13.12 21.57 20.39
CA TYR A 315 14.29 22.43 20.18
C TYR A 315 13.92 23.92 20.21
N TYR A 316 12.84 24.32 19.52
CA TYR A 316 12.37 25.71 19.45
C TYR A 316 11.44 26.11 20.60
N LYS A 317 11.23 25.23 21.58
CA LYS A 317 10.41 25.48 22.77
C LYS A 317 8.96 25.87 22.42
N TRP A 318 8.33 25.07 21.55
CA TRP A 318 6.90 25.10 21.27
C TRP A 318 6.22 23.95 22.01
N PRO A 319 5.95 24.06 23.33
CA PRO A 319 5.36 22.99 24.13
C PRO A 319 3.85 22.83 23.84
N PRO A 320 3.22 21.71 24.26
CA PRO A 320 1.76 21.62 24.25
C PRO A 320 1.15 22.68 25.17
N ARG A 321 0.03 23.27 24.73
CA ARG A 321 -0.69 24.34 25.44
C ARG A 321 -2.21 24.09 25.45
N PRO A 322 -2.98 24.74 26.34
CA PRO A 322 -4.44 24.70 26.32
C PRO A 322 -5.06 25.54 25.19
N VAL A 323 -4.29 25.83 24.13
CA VAL A 323 -4.74 26.51 22.91
C VAL A 323 -4.25 25.73 21.69
N GLN A 324 -4.87 25.99 20.55
CA GLN A 324 -4.48 25.35 19.30
C GLN A 324 -3.00 25.64 18.99
N SER A 325 -2.22 24.57 18.87
CA SER A 325 -0.76 24.65 18.76
C SER A 325 -0.27 24.35 17.34
N LEU A 326 -1.08 23.64 16.54
CA LEU A 326 -0.71 23.15 15.23
C LEU A 326 -1.92 23.10 14.29
N LEU A 327 -1.76 23.61 13.08
CA LEU A 327 -2.70 23.42 11.99
C LEU A 327 -2.07 22.52 10.93
N LEU A 328 -2.78 21.45 10.60
CA LEU A 328 -2.47 20.55 9.50
C LEU A 328 -3.38 20.91 8.31
N VAL A 329 -2.78 21.19 7.17
CA VAL A 329 -3.50 21.44 5.93
C VAL A 329 -3.24 20.30 4.95
N HIS A 330 -4.30 19.67 4.44
CA HIS A 330 -4.20 18.54 3.52
C HIS A 330 -5.10 18.71 2.28
N VAL A 331 -4.86 17.91 1.25
CA VAL A 331 -5.74 17.85 0.06
C VAL A 331 -7.06 17.14 0.41
N PRO A 332 -8.23 17.62 -0.03
CA PRO A 332 -9.54 16.99 0.21
C PRO A 332 -9.62 15.55 -0.33
N ASP A 333 -10.64 14.82 0.13
CA ASP A 333 -10.91 13.44 -0.29
C ASP A 333 -11.46 13.37 -1.72
N GLU A 334 -12.24 14.37 -2.13
CA GLU A 334 -12.77 14.51 -3.49
C GLU A 334 -11.85 15.40 -4.33
N VAL A 335 -11.19 14.82 -5.32
CA VAL A 335 -10.54 15.59 -6.38
C VAL A 335 -11.41 15.51 -7.63
N ASN A 336 -12.04 16.62 -8.01
CA ASN A 336 -12.93 16.68 -9.17
C ASN A 336 -12.17 16.31 -10.46
N THR A 337 -12.48 15.11 -10.98
CA THR A 337 -12.51 14.69 -12.38
C THR A 337 -11.63 15.47 -13.38
N GLN A 338 -10.38 15.04 -13.53
CA GLN A 338 -9.58 15.24 -14.75
C GLN A 338 -8.82 13.94 -15.12
N PRO A 339 -8.48 13.69 -16.40
CA PRO A 339 -8.11 12.35 -16.88
C PRO A 339 -6.68 11.86 -16.62
N ASP A 340 -5.76 12.70 -16.13
CA ASP A 340 -4.31 12.41 -16.02
C ASP A 340 -3.83 11.95 -14.62
N TYR A 341 -4.72 11.32 -13.84
CA TYR A 341 -4.69 11.34 -12.36
C TYR A 341 -3.81 10.33 -11.59
N ASN A 342 -3.08 9.42 -12.24
CA ASN A 342 -2.47 8.31 -11.48
C ASN A 342 -1.31 8.73 -10.53
N THR A 343 -0.57 9.81 -10.84
CA THR A 343 0.55 10.27 -10.00
C THR A 343 0.13 11.27 -8.93
N GLN A 344 -0.81 12.17 -9.24
CA GLN A 344 -1.32 13.17 -8.28
C GLN A 344 -2.15 12.52 -7.16
N GLU A 345 -2.96 11.51 -7.48
CA GLU A 345 -3.77 10.82 -6.46
C GLU A 345 -2.90 10.08 -5.44
N LEU A 346 -1.81 9.46 -5.90
CA LEU A 346 -0.85 8.77 -5.02
C LEU A 346 -0.15 9.75 -4.07
N MET A 347 0.26 10.92 -4.56
CA MET A 347 0.90 11.95 -3.73
C MET A 347 -0.09 12.59 -2.75
N ALA A 348 -1.32 12.85 -3.17
CA ALA A 348 -2.38 13.34 -2.29
C ALA A 348 -2.72 12.31 -1.20
N ALA A 349 -2.80 11.02 -1.55
CA ALA A 349 -3.00 9.95 -0.57
C ALA A 349 -1.84 9.83 0.42
N GLN A 350 -0.59 9.97 -0.04
CA GLN A 350 0.58 10.01 0.84
C GLN A 350 0.56 11.22 1.77
N GLY A 351 0.22 12.42 1.26
CA GLY A 351 0.02 13.63 2.06
C GLY A 351 -1.02 13.43 3.16
N ARG A 352 -2.18 12.84 2.83
CA ARG A 352 -3.22 12.52 3.83
C ARG A 352 -2.75 11.52 4.88
N LEU A 353 -2.07 10.44 4.47
CA LEU A 353 -1.52 9.46 5.41
C LEU A 353 -0.54 10.10 6.39
N MET A 354 0.35 10.96 5.89
CA MET A 354 1.31 11.68 6.72
C MET A 354 0.61 12.65 7.68
N CYS A 355 -0.38 13.40 7.21
CA CYS A 355 -1.15 14.31 8.05
C CYS A 355 -1.89 13.58 9.18
N ASN A 356 -2.54 12.45 8.89
CA ASN A 356 -3.19 11.63 9.92
C ASN A 356 -2.19 11.08 10.94
N ALA A 357 -1.00 10.71 10.49
CA ALA A 357 0.04 10.17 11.35
C ALA A 357 0.61 11.26 12.29
N ILE A 358 0.86 12.46 11.76
CA ILE A 358 1.27 13.65 12.54
C ILE A 358 0.19 14.06 13.53
N GLU A 359 -1.07 14.14 13.10
CA GLU A 359 -2.21 14.43 13.97
C GLU A 359 -2.21 13.48 15.17
N LYS A 360 -2.16 12.17 14.90
CA LYS A 360 -2.19 11.14 15.95
C LYS A 360 -1.02 11.28 16.92
N ARG A 361 0.19 11.55 16.41
CA ARG A 361 1.39 11.71 17.24
C ARG A 361 1.30 12.93 18.15
N PHE A 362 0.89 14.06 17.60
CA PHE A 362 0.87 15.33 18.32
C PHE A 362 -0.31 15.38 19.31
N SER A 363 -1.51 14.99 18.89
CA SER A 363 -2.70 15.06 19.74
C SER A 363 -2.74 13.95 20.79
N HIS A 364 -2.73 12.68 20.38
CA HIS A 364 -2.98 11.56 21.28
C HIS A 364 -1.77 11.15 22.12
N GLN A 365 -0.55 11.43 21.66
CA GLN A 365 0.67 10.95 22.33
C GLN A 365 1.51 12.07 22.96
N ASN A 366 1.26 13.34 22.63
CA ASN A 366 2.03 14.48 23.15
C ASN A 366 1.16 15.69 23.58
N ASN A 367 -0.17 15.52 23.67
CA ASN A 367 -1.12 16.51 24.22
C ASN A 367 -1.14 17.88 23.52
N TYR A 368 -0.79 17.95 22.23
CA TYR A 368 -0.98 19.18 21.45
C TYR A 368 -2.43 19.28 20.96
N ILE A 369 -2.98 20.48 20.93
CA ILE A 369 -4.28 20.73 20.28
C ILE A 369 -4.04 20.97 18.80
N VAL A 370 -4.40 19.99 17.97
CA VAL A 370 -4.18 19.99 16.51
C VAL A 370 -5.50 20.25 15.79
N ARG A 371 -5.52 21.20 14.83
CA ARG A 371 -6.58 21.27 13.82
C ARG A 371 -6.12 20.59 12.54
N LYS A 372 -7.03 19.94 11.85
CA LYS A 372 -6.82 19.45 10.50
C LYS A 372 -7.90 20.02 9.58
N LEU A 373 -7.50 20.65 8.49
CA LEU A 373 -8.40 21.26 7.51
C LEU A 373 -8.02 20.86 6.08
N PRO A 374 -9.02 20.63 5.20
CA PRO A 374 -8.75 20.44 3.77
C PRO A 374 -8.49 21.79 3.08
N TYR A 375 -7.69 21.76 2.01
CA TYR A 375 -7.47 22.88 1.10
C TYR A 375 -7.71 22.46 -0.34
N ALA A 376 -8.59 23.18 -1.04
CA ALA A 376 -8.88 22.93 -2.45
C ALA A 376 -8.75 24.25 -3.23
N PRO A 377 -7.81 24.37 -4.21
CA PRO A 377 -7.45 25.62 -4.88
C PRO A 377 -8.62 26.44 -5.47
N ASN A 378 -9.72 25.77 -5.82
CA ASN A 378 -10.89 26.41 -6.44
C ASN A 378 -12.07 26.59 -5.46
N ASN A 379 -11.91 26.24 -4.19
CA ASN A 379 -12.96 26.33 -3.18
C ASN A 379 -12.68 27.47 -2.20
N THR A 380 -13.28 28.62 -2.47
CA THR A 380 -13.13 29.85 -1.67
C THR A 380 -13.61 29.68 -0.22
N HIS A 381 -14.51 28.74 0.06
CA HIS A 381 -14.95 28.43 1.42
C HIS A 381 -13.82 27.77 2.22
N PHE A 382 -13.16 26.75 1.65
CA PHE A 382 -12.02 26.09 2.31
C PHE A 382 -10.83 27.04 2.52
N HIS A 383 -10.56 27.90 1.54
CA HIS A 383 -9.53 28.95 1.68
C HIS A 383 -9.83 29.88 2.86
N ARG A 384 -11.07 30.38 2.93
CA ARG A 384 -11.50 31.29 3.98
C ARG A 384 -11.35 30.67 5.36
N GLU A 385 -11.70 29.40 5.52
CA GLU A 385 -11.63 28.72 6.81
C GLU A 385 -10.17 28.47 7.26
N VAL A 386 -9.29 28.04 6.35
CA VAL A 386 -7.86 27.87 6.65
C VAL A 386 -7.25 29.18 7.14
N PHE A 387 -7.46 30.28 6.41
CA PHE A 387 -6.90 31.58 6.77
C PHE A 387 -7.57 32.21 8.00
N ARG A 388 -8.85 31.93 8.25
CA ARG A 388 -9.51 32.33 9.50
C ARG A 388 -8.84 31.67 10.70
N VAL A 389 -8.64 30.35 10.66
CA VAL A 389 -7.97 29.59 11.73
C VAL A 389 -6.54 30.06 11.93
N MET A 390 -5.78 30.29 10.85
CA MET A 390 -4.42 30.83 10.97
C MET A 390 -4.40 32.14 11.75
N ARG A 391 -5.28 33.08 11.41
CA ARG A 391 -5.37 34.36 12.10
C ARG A 391 -5.69 34.19 13.59
N ASP A 392 -6.75 33.45 13.87
CA ASP A 392 -7.46 33.48 15.15
C ASP A 392 -6.97 32.43 16.15
N GLU A 393 -6.22 31.40 15.72
CA GLU A 393 -6.05 30.19 16.54
C GLU A 393 -4.63 29.60 16.51
N VAL A 394 -3.78 29.86 15.50
CA VAL A 394 -2.49 29.14 15.37
C VAL A 394 -1.36 29.98 14.76
N ARG A 395 -0.10 29.60 15.01
CA ARG A 395 1.09 30.17 14.34
C ARG A 395 2.00 29.16 13.63
N ILE A 396 1.86 27.86 13.94
CA ILE A 396 2.63 26.78 13.31
C ILE A 396 1.71 25.99 12.38
N VAL A 397 2.07 25.94 11.09
CA VAL A 397 1.27 25.28 10.05
C VAL A 397 2.10 24.20 9.37
N VAL A 398 1.57 22.99 9.24
CA VAL A 398 2.18 21.90 8.48
C VAL A 398 1.30 21.58 7.27
N LEU A 399 1.90 21.65 6.10
CA LEU A 399 1.28 21.42 4.80
C LEU A 399 1.59 19.99 4.34
N CYS A 400 0.58 19.13 4.36
CA CYS A 400 0.66 17.77 3.82
C CYS A 400 -0.03 17.69 2.45
N ALA A 401 0.61 18.32 1.47
CA ALA A 401 0.13 18.35 0.10
C ALA A 401 1.28 18.19 -0.88
N ASP A 402 0.96 17.94 -2.15
CA ASP A 402 1.96 17.92 -3.22
C ASP A 402 2.60 19.31 -3.42
N PRO A 403 3.78 19.39 -4.06
CA PRO A 403 4.52 20.64 -4.22
C PRO A 403 3.75 21.78 -4.91
N ASP A 404 2.83 21.49 -5.82
CA ASP A 404 2.06 22.52 -6.52
C ASP A 404 0.95 23.08 -5.63
N THR A 405 0.24 22.21 -4.90
CA THR A 405 -0.73 22.64 -3.87
C THR A 405 -0.05 23.45 -2.76
N VAL A 406 1.15 23.04 -2.30
CA VAL A 406 1.93 23.83 -1.33
C VAL A 406 2.26 25.21 -1.88
N ARG A 407 2.70 25.31 -3.14
CA ARG A 407 3.00 26.59 -3.77
C ARG A 407 1.78 27.50 -3.83
N ASP A 408 0.62 26.96 -4.20
CA ASP A 408 -0.64 27.70 -4.24
C ASP A 408 -1.02 28.24 -2.84
N ILE A 409 -0.99 27.39 -1.81
CA ILE A 409 -1.26 27.79 -0.42
C ILE A 409 -0.33 28.93 0.01
N MET A 410 0.97 28.83 -0.28
CA MET A 410 1.94 29.85 0.11
C MET A 410 1.72 31.19 -0.61
N ILE A 411 1.39 31.18 -1.90
CA ILE A 411 1.02 32.40 -2.63
C ILE A 411 -0.24 33.03 -2.01
N LYS A 412 -1.26 32.23 -1.69
CA LYS A 412 -2.47 32.74 -1.02
C LYS A 412 -2.19 33.25 0.39
N ALA A 413 -1.29 32.61 1.13
CA ALA A 413 -0.83 33.11 2.43
C ALA A 413 -0.15 34.48 2.28
N TYR A 414 0.63 34.70 1.22
CA TYR A 414 1.20 36.01 0.89
C TYR A 414 0.14 37.05 0.57
N GLU A 415 -0.80 36.75 -0.31
CA GLU A 415 -1.92 37.64 -0.68
C GLU A 415 -2.76 38.07 0.54
N HIS A 416 -2.91 37.18 1.53
CA HIS A 416 -3.68 37.44 2.75
C HIS A 416 -2.85 37.95 3.93
N GLY A 417 -1.55 38.25 3.75
CA GLY A 417 -0.72 38.90 4.77
C GLY A 417 -0.18 37.98 5.87
N PHE A 418 -0.13 36.67 5.64
CA PHE A 418 0.44 35.69 6.59
C PHE A 418 1.96 35.55 6.50
N ILE A 419 2.58 36.18 5.49
CA ILE A 419 4.04 36.24 5.32
C ILE A 419 4.56 37.49 6.02
N ASN A 420 4.30 37.57 7.33
CA ASN A 420 4.59 38.75 8.17
C ASN A 420 5.59 38.44 9.31
N GLY A 421 6.07 37.19 9.38
CA GLY A 421 7.04 36.75 10.39
C GLY A 421 6.46 36.23 11.70
N GLU A 422 5.14 36.24 11.85
CA GLU A 422 4.47 35.61 13.01
C GLU A 422 4.22 34.11 12.80
N TYR A 423 4.27 33.63 11.56
CA TYR A 423 3.94 32.26 11.19
C TYR A 423 5.18 31.50 10.74
N VAL A 424 5.18 30.19 11.01
CA VAL A 424 6.10 29.24 10.41
C VAL A 424 5.31 28.18 9.66
N PHE A 425 5.71 27.93 8.43
CA PHE A 425 5.13 26.88 7.60
C PHE A 425 6.15 25.75 7.46
N PHE A 426 5.67 24.52 7.55
CA PHE A 426 6.43 23.34 7.18
C PHE A 426 5.74 22.65 6.02
N ASN A 427 6.46 22.30 4.95
CA ASN A 427 6.00 21.27 4.02
C ASN A 427 6.87 20.04 4.14
N ILE A 428 6.32 18.89 3.77
CA ILE A 428 7.02 17.62 3.83
C ILE A 428 7.17 17.08 2.42
N ASP A 429 8.40 17.12 1.91
CA ASP A 429 8.77 16.69 0.58
C ASP A 429 9.88 15.65 0.65
N LEU A 430 9.49 14.38 0.82
CA LEU A 430 10.44 13.30 1.09
C LEU A 430 11.16 12.79 -0.16
N PHE A 431 10.57 13.00 -1.35
CA PHE A 431 10.92 12.25 -2.55
C PHE A 431 11.22 13.12 -3.77
N SER A 432 10.91 14.41 -3.75
CA SER A 432 11.33 15.30 -4.83
C SER A 432 12.85 15.33 -4.94
N SER A 433 13.31 15.73 -6.12
CA SER A 433 14.72 15.77 -6.44
C SER A 433 15.46 16.96 -5.86
N GLU A 434 16.79 16.93 -5.93
CA GLU A 434 17.62 18.05 -5.52
C GLU A 434 17.35 19.32 -6.33
N GLN A 435 17.18 19.19 -7.64
CA GLN A 435 16.85 20.33 -8.48
C GLN A 435 15.50 20.94 -8.12
N LEU A 436 14.47 20.11 -7.91
CA LEU A 436 13.13 20.58 -7.53
C LEU A 436 13.12 21.20 -6.12
N THR A 437 13.78 20.56 -5.17
CA THR A 437 13.86 21.06 -3.78
C THR A 437 14.80 22.24 -3.61
N ALA A 438 15.71 22.52 -4.55
CA ALA A 438 16.57 23.71 -4.51
C ALA A 438 15.79 24.99 -4.82
N ARG A 439 14.81 24.94 -5.73
CA ARG A 439 13.95 26.09 -6.09
C ARG A 439 12.47 25.70 -6.11
N PRO A 440 11.89 25.27 -4.97
CA PRO A 440 10.55 24.70 -4.92
C PRO A 440 9.46 25.75 -5.20
N TRP A 441 9.77 27.04 -5.06
CA TRP A 441 8.90 28.18 -5.36
C TRP A 441 8.77 28.50 -6.84
N HIS A 442 9.71 28.08 -7.69
CA HIS A 442 9.77 28.49 -9.09
C HIS A 442 8.99 27.51 -9.98
N ARG A 443 8.22 28.05 -10.94
CA ARG A 443 7.62 27.31 -12.05
C ARG A 443 7.87 28.07 -13.34
N SER A 444 8.57 27.45 -14.29
CA SER A 444 8.86 28.07 -15.59
C SER A 444 7.61 28.26 -16.46
N SER A 445 6.52 27.54 -16.15
CA SER A 445 5.23 27.65 -16.82
C SER A 445 4.33 28.76 -16.26
N ASP A 446 4.72 29.42 -15.17
CA ASP A 446 3.93 30.45 -14.49
C ASP A 446 4.55 31.86 -14.72
N THR A 447 3.79 32.90 -14.42
CA THR A 447 4.20 34.30 -14.61
C THR A 447 5.32 34.72 -13.65
N ASP A 448 6.13 35.69 -14.07
CA ASP A 448 7.20 36.27 -13.23
C ASP A 448 6.65 36.86 -11.92
N SER A 449 5.48 37.51 -11.98
CA SER A 449 4.81 38.05 -10.80
C SER A 449 4.44 36.97 -9.79
N ASN A 450 3.90 35.83 -10.25
CA ASN A 450 3.56 34.72 -9.36
C ASN A 450 4.81 34.04 -8.80
N ASN A 451 5.86 33.89 -9.62
CA ASN A 451 7.14 33.36 -9.14
C ASN A 451 7.78 34.27 -8.09
N GLN A 452 7.66 35.60 -8.25
CA GLN A 452 8.12 36.56 -7.26
C GLN A 452 7.30 36.48 -5.97
N ALA A 453 5.97 36.40 -6.06
CA ALA A 453 5.10 36.22 -4.90
C ALA A 453 5.42 34.90 -4.16
N ALA A 454 5.61 33.81 -4.90
CA ALA A 454 6.02 32.52 -4.34
C ALA A 454 7.39 32.61 -3.65
N ALA A 455 8.40 33.24 -4.28
CA ALA A 455 9.72 33.40 -3.70
C ALA A 455 9.66 34.16 -2.35
N ILE A 456 8.85 35.22 -2.26
CA ILE A 456 8.64 35.95 -1.00
C ILE A 456 7.93 35.06 0.02
N ALA A 457 6.86 34.38 -0.37
CA ALA A 457 6.10 33.51 0.53
C ALA A 457 6.96 32.39 1.13
N TYR A 458 7.80 31.77 0.31
CA TYR A 458 8.66 30.65 0.69
C TYR A 458 9.76 31.02 1.68
N ARG A 459 10.01 32.31 1.96
CA ARG A 459 10.90 32.73 3.06
C ARG A 459 10.39 32.34 4.45
N THR A 460 9.11 31.98 4.59
CA THR A 460 8.52 31.50 5.85
C THR A 460 8.31 29.98 5.86
N LEU A 461 8.69 29.29 4.76
CA LEU A 461 8.50 27.86 4.58
C LEU A 461 9.79 27.10 4.87
N LEU A 462 9.72 26.13 5.76
CA LEU A 462 10.76 25.15 6.00
C LEU A 462 10.36 23.81 5.38
N THR A 463 11.27 23.19 4.63
CA THR A 463 10.99 21.92 3.95
C THR A 463 11.65 20.76 4.66
N VAL A 464 10.84 19.78 5.06
CA VAL A 464 11.32 18.50 5.60
C VAL A 464 11.52 17.51 4.47
N THR A 465 12.74 16.97 4.35
CA THR A 465 13.12 15.99 3.32
C THR A 465 13.80 14.77 3.95
N LEU A 466 13.86 13.65 3.23
CA LEU A 466 14.77 12.57 3.60
C LEU A 466 16.21 13.03 3.45
N ARG A 467 17.06 12.67 4.40
CA ARG A 467 18.49 12.97 4.30
C ARG A 467 19.05 12.24 3.09
N ARG A 468 19.51 13.01 2.11
CA ARG A 468 20.12 12.45 0.90
C ARG A 468 21.53 11.96 1.22
N ALA A 469 21.85 10.80 0.65
CA ALA A 469 23.22 10.32 0.62
C ALA A 469 24.06 11.22 -0.29
N ALA A 470 25.29 11.50 0.11
CA ALA A 470 26.18 12.42 -0.58
C ALA A 470 27.60 11.84 -0.66
N GLY A 471 28.43 12.47 -1.49
CA GLY A 471 29.84 12.10 -1.69
C GLY A 471 30.07 11.13 -2.85
N ASP A 472 31.34 10.93 -3.17
CA ASP A 472 31.79 10.26 -4.40
C ASP A 472 31.26 8.84 -4.52
N ARG A 473 31.15 8.12 -3.40
CA ARG A 473 30.64 6.74 -3.38
C ARG A 473 29.18 6.66 -3.84
N TYR A 474 28.32 7.56 -3.39
CA TYR A 474 26.91 7.59 -3.80
C TYR A 474 26.76 8.11 -5.23
N ALA A 475 27.56 9.12 -5.62
CA ALA A 475 27.56 9.65 -6.97
C ALA A 475 27.93 8.56 -8.00
N GLU A 476 28.97 7.77 -7.70
CA GLU A 476 29.41 6.65 -8.54
C GLU A 476 28.37 5.52 -8.61
N PHE A 477 27.78 5.13 -7.47
CA PHE A 477 26.66 4.18 -7.45
C PHE A 477 25.51 4.67 -8.34
N SER A 478 25.12 5.93 -8.16
CA SER A 478 24.03 6.52 -8.93
C SER A 478 24.35 6.50 -10.43
N ARG A 479 25.57 6.88 -10.83
CA ARG A 479 26.03 6.83 -12.23
C ARG A 479 25.88 5.43 -12.81
N ARG A 480 26.42 4.42 -12.12
CA ARG A 480 26.37 3.02 -12.56
C ARG A 480 24.93 2.49 -12.68
N VAL A 481 24.05 2.84 -11.75
CA VAL A 481 22.64 2.44 -11.83
C VAL A 481 21.96 3.04 -13.05
N ARG A 482 22.19 4.33 -13.35
CA ARG A 482 21.62 4.97 -14.55
C ARG A 482 22.11 4.32 -15.83
N GLU A 483 23.40 4.04 -15.93
CA GLU A 483 24.00 3.37 -17.08
C GLU A 483 23.38 1.99 -17.31
N ARG A 484 23.24 1.20 -16.24
CA ARG A 484 22.56 -0.11 -16.30
C ARG A 484 21.08 0.00 -16.61
N ALA A 485 20.36 0.96 -16.02
CA ALA A 485 18.94 1.19 -16.28
C ALA A 485 18.67 1.49 -17.76
N LYS A 486 19.54 2.30 -18.38
CA LYS A 486 19.50 2.63 -19.81
C LYS A 486 19.88 1.43 -20.68
N ALA A 487 20.96 0.74 -20.35
CA ALA A 487 21.47 -0.39 -21.14
C ALA A 487 20.55 -1.62 -21.08
N ASP A 488 20.08 -2.00 -19.90
CA ASP A 488 19.35 -3.26 -19.66
C ASP A 488 17.84 -3.10 -19.93
N TYR A 489 17.28 -1.91 -19.72
CA TYR A 489 15.83 -1.67 -19.75
C TYR A 489 15.38 -0.53 -20.67
N GLY A 490 16.31 0.20 -21.30
CA GLY A 490 15.97 1.33 -22.17
C GLY A 490 15.28 2.49 -21.43
N LEU A 491 15.48 2.60 -20.11
CA LEU A 491 14.88 3.69 -19.33
C LEU A 491 15.46 5.05 -19.74
N ALA A 492 14.58 6.05 -19.81
CA ALA A 492 15.00 7.43 -20.02
C ALA A 492 15.93 7.91 -18.90
N ASP A 493 16.78 8.89 -19.21
CA ASP A 493 17.68 9.46 -18.21
C ASP A 493 16.89 10.04 -17.03
N TYR A 494 17.40 9.81 -15.82
CA TYR A 494 16.77 10.28 -14.59
C TYR A 494 16.77 11.81 -14.57
N PRO A 495 15.66 12.47 -14.19
CA PRO A 495 15.48 13.92 -14.35
C PRO A 495 16.64 14.77 -13.80
N ASP A 496 17.28 14.32 -12.72
CA ASP A 496 18.31 15.09 -11.99
C ASP A 496 19.71 14.50 -12.11
N GLY A 497 19.90 13.52 -13.01
CA GLY A 497 21.17 12.80 -13.10
C GLY A 497 21.55 12.09 -11.79
N GLN A 498 20.57 11.79 -10.91
CA GLN A 498 20.74 10.98 -9.72
C GLN A 498 19.56 10.03 -9.52
N VAL A 499 19.80 8.93 -8.79
CA VAL A 499 18.75 7.97 -8.41
C VAL A 499 18.09 8.42 -7.10
N ASN A 500 16.79 8.15 -6.97
CA ASN A 500 16.02 8.50 -5.79
C ASN A 500 16.41 7.65 -4.55
N SER A 501 15.94 8.08 -3.38
CA SER A 501 16.21 7.42 -2.09
C SER A 501 15.70 5.98 -2.02
N PHE A 502 14.65 5.63 -2.77
CA PHE A 502 14.14 4.26 -2.82
C PHE A 502 15.13 3.29 -3.45
N VAL A 503 15.77 3.69 -4.55
CA VAL A 503 16.78 2.86 -5.23
C VAL A 503 17.96 2.57 -4.31
N GLY A 504 18.43 3.58 -3.58
CA GLY A 504 19.47 3.40 -2.55
C GLY A 504 19.02 2.49 -1.40
N ALA A 505 17.77 2.63 -0.93
CA ALA A 505 17.25 1.80 0.15
C ALA A 505 17.09 0.32 -0.25
N ILE A 506 16.75 0.02 -1.50
CA ILE A 506 16.70 -1.37 -2.00
C ILE A 506 18.09 -1.99 -2.02
N HIS A 507 19.10 -1.24 -2.49
CA HIS A 507 20.49 -1.70 -2.42
C HIS A 507 20.89 -2.04 -0.98
N ASP A 508 20.51 -1.20 -0.02
CA ASP A 508 20.81 -1.42 1.40
C ASP A 508 19.97 -2.57 2.01
N ALA A 509 18.76 -2.83 1.53
CA ALA A 509 18.00 -4.04 1.90
C ALA A 509 18.73 -5.32 1.51
N VAL A 510 19.31 -5.38 0.31
CA VAL A 510 20.07 -6.55 -0.14
C VAL A 510 21.30 -6.76 0.74
N LEU A 511 22.02 -5.68 1.08
CA LEU A 511 23.14 -5.76 2.03
C LEU A 511 22.71 -6.23 3.41
N LEU A 512 21.62 -5.69 3.96
CA LEU A 512 21.07 -6.11 5.24
C LEU A 512 20.72 -7.60 5.25
N TYR A 513 20.05 -8.08 4.20
CA TYR A 513 19.72 -9.50 4.07
C TYR A 513 20.96 -10.38 3.97
N ALA A 514 21.95 -10.01 3.15
CA ALA A 514 23.18 -10.76 3.01
C ALA A 514 23.95 -10.88 4.34
N LEU A 515 24.00 -9.80 5.11
CA LEU A 515 24.59 -9.78 6.45
C LEU A 515 23.83 -10.71 7.41
N ALA A 516 22.50 -10.69 7.38
CA ALA A 516 21.66 -11.55 8.21
C ALA A 516 21.80 -13.04 7.83
N VAL A 517 21.87 -13.35 6.53
CA VAL A 517 22.12 -14.71 6.02
C VAL A 517 23.49 -15.21 6.47
N ASN A 518 24.54 -14.40 6.36
CA ASN A 518 25.87 -14.77 6.79
C ASN A 518 25.92 -15.13 8.29
N ASP A 519 25.32 -14.29 9.14
CA ASP A 519 25.29 -14.54 10.58
C ASP A 519 24.44 -15.77 10.93
N THR A 520 23.36 -16.00 10.19
CA THR A 520 22.51 -17.18 10.36
C THR A 520 23.25 -18.46 9.97
N LEU A 521 23.97 -18.44 8.85
CA LEU A 521 24.79 -19.56 8.39
C LEU A 521 25.92 -19.89 9.37
N ALA A 522 26.58 -18.87 9.91
CA ALA A 522 27.69 -19.05 10.85
C ALA A 522 27.28 -19.79 12.13
N GLU A 523 26.04 -19.57 12.59
CA GLU A 523 25.56 -20.11 13.87
C GLU A 523 24.70 -21.36 13.72
N PHE A 524 23.87 -21.46 12.69
CA PHE A 524 22.90 -22.54 12.52
C PHE A 524 23.12 -23.37 11.25
N GLY A 525 24.16 -23.06 10.48
CA GLY A 525 24.43 -23.70 9.20
C GLY A 525 23.31 -23.47 8.16
N PRO A 526 23.35 -24.19 7.03
CA PRO A 526 22.36 -24.04 5.95
C PRO A 526 20.92 -24.29 6.39
N ALA A 527 20.69 -25.16 7.38
CA ALA A 527 19.36 -25.46 7.89
C ALA A 527 18.69 -24.25 8.56
N GLY A 528 19.47 -23.30 9.10
CA GLY A 528 18.95 -22.07 9.69
C GLY A 528 18.27 -21.15 8.67
N LEU A 529 18.67 -21.19 7.39
CA LEU A 529 18.11 -20.32 6.36
C LEU A 529 16.65 -20.64 6.02
N SER A 530 16.21 -21.87 6.26
CA SER A 530 14.81 -22.26 6.08
C SER A 530 13.87 -21.61 7.11
N ASN A 531 14.42 -21.07 8.22
CA ASN A 531 13.65 -20.35 9.23
C ASN A 531 13.72 -18.84 8.98
N GLY A 532 12.74 -18.30 8.25
CA GLY A 532 12.70 -16.87 7.94
C GLY A 532 12.63 -15.96 9.16
N THR A 533 12.13 -16.45 10.30
CA THR A 533 12.11 -15.70 11.56
C THR A 533 13.53 -15.49 12.08
N LEU A 534 14.36 -16.54 12.05
CA LEU A 534 15.75 -16.49 12.48
C LEU A 534 16.56 -15.47 11.67
N VAL A 535 16.39 -15.50 10.34
CA VAL A 535 17.02 -14.54 9.43
C VAL A 535 16.51 -13.12 9.71
N THR A 536 15.21 -12.95 9.97
CA THR A 536 14.63 -11.65 10.31
C THR A 536 15.14 -11.09 11.63
N GLU A 537 15.34 -11.92 12.66
CA GLU A 537 15.93 -11.48 13.93
C GLU A 537 17.35 -10.93 13.74
N ARG A 538 18.14 -11.49 12.80
CA ARG A 538 19.49 -10.98 12.47
C ARG A 538 19.50 -9.63 11.72
N MET A 539 18.34 -9.15 11.30
CA MET A 539 18.16 -7.83 10.69
C MET A 539 17.75 -6.75 11.69
N ARG A 540 17.30 -7.13 12.89
CA ARG A 540 16.90 -6.19 13.96
C ARG A 540 18.11 -5.67 14.72
N ASN A 541 17.93 -4.49 15.33
CA ASN A 541 18.94 -3.85 16.19
C ASN A 541 20.36 -3.85 15.59
N ARG A 542 20.43 -3.54 14.29
CA ARG A 542 21.67 -3.67 13.51
C ARG A 542 22.01 -2.35 12.86
N THR A 543 23.27 -1.96 13.00
CA THR A 543 23.84 -0.83 12.27
C THR A 543 24.90 -1.31 11.28
N PHE A 544 24.84 -0.83 10.04
CA PHE A 544 25.83 -1.17 9.00
C PHE A 544 26.04 -0.02 8.01
N ALA A 545 27.16 -0.05 7.30
CA ALA A 545 27.49 0.94 6.26
C ALA A 545 26.84 0.56 4.92
N GLY A 546 25.74 1.24 4.58
CA GLY A 546 25.06 1.12 3.29
C GLY A 546 25.55 2.14 2.25
N ILE A 547 24.96 2.10 1.06
CA ILE A 547 25.16 3.12 0.03
C ILE A 547 24.46 4.42 0.38
N THR A 548 23.38 4.36 1.18
CA THR A 548 22.68 5.55 1.68
C THR A 548 23.33 6.15 2.93
N GLY A 549 24.54 5.72 3.27
CA GLY A 549 25.25 6.09 4.50
C GLY A 549 25.08 5.04 5.59
N LEU A 550 25.17 5.46 6.86
CA LEU A 550 24.96 4.57 7.99
C LEU A 550 23.49 4.18 8.08
N VAL A 551 23.19 2.89 8.04
CA VAL A 551 21.82 2.34 8.16
C VAL A 551 21.67 1.75 9.54
N SER A 552 20.72 2.25 10.34
CA SER A 552 20.40 1.76 11.68
C SER A 552 18.99 1.15 11.69
N MET A 553 18.90 -0.13 11.98
CA MET A 553 17.65 -0.88 12.17
C MET A 553 17.35 -0.96 13.66
N ASN A 554 16.12 -0.62 14.06
CA ASN A 554 15.70 -0.73 15.46
C ASN A 554 15.23 -2.15 15.82
N ASP A 555 14.86 -2.34 17.09
CA ASP A 555 14.36 -3.61 17.61
C ASP A 555 13.05 -4.06 16.94
N ASN A 556 12.27 -3.14 16.35
CA ASN A 556 11.04 -3.44 15.62
C ASN A 556 11.28 -3.80 14.15
N ALA A 557 12.54 -4.03 13.72
CA ALA A 557 12.90 -4.28 12.31
C ALA A 557 12.55 -3.13 11.36
N ASP A 558 12.50 -1.89 11.86
CA ASP A 558 12.29 -0.71 11.05
C ASP A 558 13.55 0.16 11.05
N ARG A 559 13.87 0.77 9.91
CA ARG A 559 14.99 1.69 9.80
C ARG A 559 14.68 2.96 10.58
N ASP A 560 15.63 3.38 11.40
CA ASP A 560 15.67 4.70 11.98
C ASP A 560 16.22 5.69 10.94
N ALA A 561 15.31 6.27 10.14
CA ALA A 561 15.68 7.11 9.01
C ALA A 561 16.13 8.52 9.43
N ASP A 562 17.11 9.05 8.71
CA ASP A 562 17.62 10.41 8.85
C ASP A 562 16.84 11.38 7.95
N TYR A 563 16.68 12.62 8.42
CA TYR A 563 15.97 13.68 7.70
C TYR A 563 16.79 14.97 7.68
N SER A 564 16.49 15.83 6.72
CA SER A 564 17.06 17.18 6.59
C SER A 564 15.96 18.22 6.62
N LEU A 565 16.20 19.31 7.36
CA LEU A 565 15.40 20.53 7.32
C LEU A 565 16.08 21.51 6.37
N LEU A 566 15.34 21.97 5.38
CA LEU A 566 15.79 22.94 4.39
C LEU A 566 15.13 24.29 4.65
N ASP A 567 15.87 25.35 4.37
CA ASP A 567 15.40 26.72 4.43
C ASP A 567 15.97 27.52 3.26
N MET A 568 15.28 28.58 2.85
CA MET A 568 15.70 29.45 1.76
C MET A 568 16.89 30.32 2.19
N ASP A 569 17.99 30.26 1.43
CA ASP A 569 19.04 31.26 1.52
C ASP A 569 18.56 32.57 0.86
N PRO A 570 18.40 33.68 1.60
CA PRO A 570 17.85 34.92 1.05
C PRO A 570 18.75 35.57 0.00
N ALA A 571 20.04 35.23 -0.05
CA ALA A 571 20.97 35.78 -1.06
C ALA A 571 20.83 35.07 -2.42
N THR A 572 20.58 33.76 -2.40
CA THR A 572 20.54 32.93 -3.62
C THR A 572 19.14 32.50 -4.02
N LEU A 573 18.16 32.64 -3.12
CA LEU A 573 16.80 32.11 -3.19
C LEU A 573 16.75 30.58 -3.34
N ASN A 574 17.87 29.90 -3.08
CA ASN A 574 17.93 28.45 -3.11
C ASN A 574 17.68 27.89 -1.71
N PHE A 575 16.95 26.80 -1.62
CA PHE A 575 16.79 26.05 -0.39
C PHE A 575 18.06 25.25 -0.11
N THR A 576 18.58 25.35 1.11
CA THR A 576 19.77 24.61 1.55
C THR A 576 19.53 23.95 2.90
N VAL A 577 20.27 22.88 3.19
CA VAL A 577 20.14 22.16 4.47
C VAL A 577 20.64 23.06 5.62
N VAL A 578 19.77 23.31 6.59
CA VAL A 578 20.07 24.11 7.79
C VAL A 578 20.12 23.28 9.06
N ALA A 579 19.51 22.10 9.07
CA ALA A 579 19.59 21.14 10.17
C ALA A 579 19.34 19.71 9.70
N ASN A 580 19.77 18.75 10.51
CA ASN A 580 19.52 17.33 10.29
C ASN A 580 18.89 16.70 11.51
N TYR A 581 18.08 15.67 11.28
CA TYR A 581 17.61 14.77 12.32
C TYR A 581 18.26 13.41 12.12
N HIS A 582 18.98 12.96 13.13
CA HIS A 582 19.62 11.65 13.14
C HIS A 582 18.66 10.64 13.76
N GLY A 583 18.15 9.73 12.94
CA GLY A 583 17.12 8.76 13.29
C GLY A 583 17.55 7.82 14.40
N GLY A 584 18.78 7.31 14.34
CA GLY A 584 19.31 6.38 15.36
C GLY A 584 19.50 7.04 16.72
N GLU A 585 19.93 8.30 16.74
CA GLU A 585 20.13 9.08 17.98
C GLU A 585 18.84 9.78 18.47
N LYS A 586 17.79 9.78 17.64
CA LYS A 586 16.54 10.54 17.85
C LYS A 586 16.79 12.03 18.13
N ARG A 587 17.73 12.64 17.41
CA ARG A 587 18.26 13.97 17.74
C ARG A 587 18.24 14.93 16.56
N TYR A 588 17.70 16.14 16.79
CA TYR A 588 17.80 17.29 15.88
C TYR A 588 19.12 18.04 16.12
N VAL A 589 19.86 18.29 15.05
CA VAL A 589 21.19 18.91 15.06
C VAL A 589 21.27 19.98 13.96
N PRO A 590 21.37 21.27 14.32
CA PRO A 590 21.64 22.33 13.36
C PRO A 590 22.96 22.11 12.61
N VAL A 591 22.99 22.44 11.32
CA VAL A 591 24.23 22.42 10.54
C VAL A 591 25.13 23.56 11.01
N LYS A 592 26.40 23.25 11.26
CA LYS A 592 27.40 24.24 11.67
C LYS A 592 27.46 25.35 10.61
N ASP A 593 27.48 26.61 11.07
CA ASP A 593 27.60 27.81 10.22
C ASP A 593 26.40 28.06 9.28
N LYS A 594 25.31 27.30 9.42
CA LYS A 594 24.00 27.58 8.80
C LYS A 594 23.00 27.99 9.87
N ARG A 595 22.09 28.90 9.52
CA ARG A 595 21.00 29.35 10.40
C ARG A 595 19.73 29.47 9.57
N ILE A 596 18.60 29.23 10.22
CA ILE A 596 17.29 29.52 9.64
C ILE A 596 17.13 31.03 9.53
N ASP A 597 16.71 31.52 8.36
CA ASP A 597 16.25 32.89 8.12
C ASP A 597 14.80 33.02 8.60
N TRP A 598 14.62 33.32 9.88
CA TRP A 598 13.30 33.63 10.39
C TRP A 598 12.87 34.98 9.85
N TYR A 599 11.85 34.99 8.99
CA TYR A 599 11.34 36.17 8.30
C TYR A 599 10.62 37.18 9.22
N ASN A 600 11.30 37.65 10.27
CA ASN A 600 10.85 38.68 11.20
C ASN A 600 12.00 39.59 11.62
N ARG A 601 11.68 40.73 12.25
CA ARG A 601 12.65 41.79 12.61
C ARG A 601 13.81 41.31 13.47
N ASN A 602 13.57 40.33 14.33
CA ASN A 602 14.55 39.84 15.30
C ASN A 602 15.33 38.63 14.78
N ASN A 603 14.99 38.10 13.60
CA ASN A 603 15.48 36.84 13.04
C ASN A 603 15.50 35.71 14.10
N ARG A 604 14.34 35.50 14.73
CA ARG A 604 14.12 34.50 15.79
C ARG A 604 12.92 33.62 15.46
N PRO A 605 12.88 32.36 15.95
CA PRO A 605 11.69 31.52 15.80
C PRO A 605 10.44 32.26 16.33
N PRO A 606 9.32 32.29 15.59
CA PRO A 606 8.10 32.89 16.07
C PRO A 606 7.60 32.13 17.31
N PRO A 607 7.00 32.82 18.29
CA PRO A 607 6.35 32.15 19.40
C PRO A 607 5.11 31.40 18.90
N ASP A 608 4.79 30.26 19.52
CA ASP A 608 3.62 29.45 19.20
C ASP A 608 2.30 30.11 19.62
N VAL A 609 2.38 31.14 20.47
CA VAL A 609 1.29 32.03 20.86
C VAL A 609 1.76 33.48 20.64
N PRO A 610 0.95 34.34 20.00
CA PRO A 610 1.28 35.76 19.84
C PRO A 610 1.54 36.46 21.19
N GLU A 611 2.32 37.53 21.20
CA GLU A 611 2.65 38.27 22.44
C GLU A 611 1.40 38.75 23.19
N CYS A 612 0.36 39.17 22.47
CA CYS A 612 -0.93 39.59 23.04
C CYS A 612 -1.97 38.46 23.13
N GLY A 613 -1.56 37.20 22.90
CA GLY A 613 -2.48 36.08 22.73
C GLY A 613 -3.31 36.16 21.45
N PHE A 614 -4.06 35.10 21.15
CA PHE A 614 -4.86 35.02 19.94
C PHE A 614 -6.11 35.93 19.94
N ARG A 615 -6.60 36.30 21.13
CA ARG A 615 -7.82 37.11 21.32
C ARG A 615 -7.59 38.40 22.12
N ASN A 616 -6.35 38.89 22.17
CA ASN A 616 -6.00 40.10 22.93
C ASN A 616 -6.38 39.99 24.43
N SER A 617 -6.23 38.78 24.98
CA SER A 617 -6.63 38.37 26.34
C SER A 617 -5.43 38.17 27.25
#